data_AF-A0A7H0FVW6-F1
#
_entry.id   AF-A0A7H0FVW6-F1
#
_cell.length_a   1.000
_cell.length_b   1.000
_cell.length_c   1.000
_cell.angle_alpha   90.00
_cell.angle_beta   90.00
_cell.angle_gamma   90.00
#
_symmetry.space_group_name_H-M   'P 1'
#
loop_
_entity.id
_entity.type
_entity.pdbx_description
1 polymer ?
#
loop_
_entity_poly.entity_id
_entity_poly.type
_entity_poly.pdbx_seq_one_letter_code
_entity_poly.pdbx_strand_id
1 'polypeptide(L)'
;MRKIAAILVLWLMAGAASAHKDRILPIAPDGTLGVVPATYGPVKVHISRAPKNPATLTRVAVSSPRFNIVLNECIVSKLKHITHIQASGSWYHTRGDTPPYATLTFYSGAYDPRRPTNDYYSVTFSLLDGRILMGQRAWDPLMGSWRTQYIDPADKCSHWRHLGMWPNNSFKPKPLRGSA
;
A
#
# COMPACT_ATOMS: atom_id res chain seq x y z
N MET A 1 41.89 -2.24 -26.01
CA MET A 1 41.75 -2.32 -24.53
C MET A 1 40.70 -1.37 -23.95
N ARG A 2 40.66 -0.07 -24.29
CA ARG A 2 39.66 0.90 -23.76
C ARG A 2 38.18 0.51 -23.94
N LYS A 3 37.80 -0.16 -25.04
CA LYS A 3 36.40 -0.55 -25.31
C LYS A 3 35.89 -1.69 -24.42
N ILE A 4 36.77 -2.61 -24.02
CA ILE A 4 36.41 -3.77 -23.17
C ILE A 4 36.16 -3.32 -21.73
N ALA A 5 36.96 -2.38 -21.24
CA ALA A 5 36.77 -1.78 -19.92
C ALA A 5 35.40 -1.07 -19.81
N ALA A 6 34.98 -0.35 -20.84
CA ALA A 6 33.67 0.32 -20.86
C ALA A 6 32.50 -0.68 -20.81
N ILE A 7 32.60 -1.82 -21.50
CA ILE A 7 31.57 -2.87 -21.48
C ILE A 7 31.48 -3.53 -20.10
N LEU A 8 32.62 -3.83 -19.47
CA LEU A 8 32.67 -4.37 -18.11
C LEU A 8 32.08 -3.40 -17.07
N VAL A 9 32.37 -2.11 -17.20
CA VAL A 9 31.76 -1.07 -16.34
C VAL A 9 30.25 -0.97 -16.55
N LEU A 10 29.76 -1.07 -17.80
CA LEU A 10 28.32 -1.04 -18.07
C LEU A 10 27.59 -2.28 -17.51
N TRP A 11 28.21 -3.46 -17.59
CA TRP A 11 27.68 -4.71 -17.01
C TRP A 11 27.66 -4.69 -15.48
N LEU A 12 28.67 -4.08 -14.85
CA LEU A 12 28.68 -3.88 -13.39
C LEU A 12 27.65 -2.84 -12.94
N MET A 13 27.30 -1.88 -13.79
CA MET A 13 26.25 -0.87 -13.55
C MET A 13 24.83 -1.39 -13.82
N ALA A 14 24.67 -2.56 -14.44
CA ALA A 14 23.39 -3.27 -14.54
C ALA A 14 23.01 -4.00 -13.23
N GLY A 15 23.64 -3.61 -12.11
CA GLY A 15 23.35 -4.10 -10.78
C GLY A 15 21.87 -3.91 -10.43
N ALA A 16 21.17 -5.05 -10.37
CA ALA A 16 19.84 -5.27 -9.83
C ALA A 16 19.03 -4.01 -9.50
N ALA A 17 18.35 -3.45 -10.51
CA ALA A 17 17.15 -2.67 -10.26
C ALA A 17 16.09 -3.63 -9.69
N SER A 18 16.16 -3.87 -8.38
CA SER A 18 15.14 -4.64 -7.66
C SER A 18 13.91 -3.74 -7.54
N ALA A 19 13.14 -3.65 -8.62
CA ALA A 19 11.84 -2.99 -8.60
C ALA A 19 10.97 -3.71 -7.56
N HIS A 20 10.36 -2.94 -6.66
CA HIS A 20 9.44 -3.44 -5.63
C HIS A 20 8.41 -4.37 -6.29
N LYS A 21 8.48 -5.67 -5.99
CA LYS A 21 7.56 -6.65 -6.56
C LYS A 21 6.41 -6.86 -5.60
N ASP A 22 5.54 -5.85 -5.54
CA ASP A 22 4.24 -5.99 -4.91
C ASP A 22 3.44 -7.05 -5.68
N ARG A 23 2.86 -7.98 -4.93
CA ARG A 23 1.96 -8.99 -5.47
C ARG A 23 0.53 -8.60 -5.12
N ILE A 24 -0.38 -8.78 -6.06
CA ILE A 24 -1.82 -8.73 -5.76
C ILE A 24 -2.12 -9.93 -4.85
N LEU A 25 -2.80 -9.66 -3.74
CA LEU A 25 -3.27 -10.65 -2.79
C LEU A 25 -4.78 -10.80 -2.99
N PRO A 26 -5.26 -11.89 -3.62
CA PRO A 26 -6.70 -12.11 -3.76
C PRO A 26 -7.35 -12.14 -2.38
N ILE A 27 -8.48 -11.44 -2.23
CA ILE A 27 -9.29 -11.48 -1.00
C ILE A 27 -10.36 -12.54 -1.21
N ALA A 28 -10.27 -13.65 -0.47
CA ALA A 28 -11.26 -14.71 -0.51
C ALA A 28 -12.61 -14.24 0.08
N PRO A 29 -13.73 -14.95 -0.18
CA PRO A 29 -15.04 -14.57 0.36
C PRO A 29 -15.10 -14.47 1.90
N ASP A 30 -14.25 -15.21 2.61
CA ASP A 30 -14.14 -15.16 4.08
C ASP A 30 -13.18 -14.07 4.58
N GLY A 31 -12.66 -13.24 3.68
CA GLY A 31 -11.70 -12.18 3.97
C GLY A 31 -10.24 -12.61 3.99
N THR A 32 -9.93 -13.90 3.79
CA THR A 32 -8.53 -14.38 3.80
C THR A 32 -7.73 -13.81 2.63
N LEU A 33 -6.55 -13.27 2.91
CA LEU A 33 -5.59 -12.82 1.91
C LEU A 33 -4.81 -14.02 1.35
N GLY A 34 -4.94 -14.24 0.05
CA GLY A 34 -4.21 -15.28 -0.67
C GLY A 34 -2.73 -14.94 -0.83
N VAL A 35 -1.90 -15.98 -1.03
CA VAL A 35 -0.47 -15.87 -1.42
C VAL A 35 0.44 -15.26 -0.32
N VAL A 36 -0.07 -15.02 0.88
CA VAL A 36 0.76 -14.64 2.04
C VAL A 36 1.62 -15.84 2.46
N PRO A 37 2.95 -15.71 2.57
CA PRO A 37 3.81 -16.81 3.01
C PRO A 37 3.41 -17.37 4.38
N ALA A 38 3.48 -18.70 4.52
CA ALA A 38 3.13 -19.41 5.77
C ALA A 38 3.88 -18.89 7.00
N THR A 39 5.11 -18.37 6.84
CA THR A 39 5.91 -17.74 7.90
C THR A 39 5.21 -16.57 8.60
N TYR A 40 4.27 -15.88 7.93
CA TYR A 40 3.48 -14.79 8.52
C TYR A 40 2.10 -15.27 9.01
N GLY A 41 1.73 -16.52 8.71
CA GLY A 41 0.41 -17.09 9.01
C GLY A 41 -0.70 -16.56 8.08
N PRO A 42 -1.91 -17.11 8.20
CA PRO A 42 -3.07 -16.62 7.47
C PRO A 42 -3.41 -15.20 7.93
N VAL A 43 -3.65 -14.30 6.98
CA VAL A 43 -4.09 -12.93 7.24
C VAL A 43 -5.52 -12.78 6.72
N LYS A 44 -6.42 -12.24 7.54
CA LYS A 44 -7.82 -12.01 7.20
C LYS A 44 -8.19 -10.55 7.33
N VAL A 45 -8.97 -10.05 6.38
CA VAL A 45 -9.54 -8.71 6.39
C VAL A 45 -11.03 -8.81 6.71
N HIS A 46 -11.46 -8.07 7.73
CA HIS A 46 -12.86 -7.98 8.13
C HIS A 46 -13.38 -6.60 7.77
N ILE A 47 -14.41 -6.55 6.93
CA ILE A 47 -14.95 -5.30 6.40
C ILE A 47 -16.44 -5.24 6.75
N SER A 48 -16.80 -4.28 7.59
CA SER A 48 -18.20 -3.97 7.88
C SER A 48 -18.63 -2.75 7.08
N ARG A 49 -19.82 -2.83 6.50
CA ARG A 49 -20.43 -1.76 5.71
C ARG A 49 -21.70 -1.26 6.39
N ALA A 50 -22.07 -0.02 6.15
CA ALA A 50 -23.31 0.54 6.68
C ALA A 50 -24.52 -0.17 6.06
N PRO A 51 -25.55 -0.58 6.84
CA PRO A 51 -26.67 -1.37 6.33
C PRO A 51 -27.44 -0.74 5.16
N LYS A 52 -27.54 0.60 5.15
CA LYS A 52 -28.28 1.37 4.13
C LYS A 52 -27.40 1.96 3.04
N ASN A 53 -26.09 1.82 3.15
CA ASN A 53 -25.13 2.37 2.19
C ASN A 53 -23.91 1.46 2.12
N PRO A 54 -23.91 0.45 1.22
CA PRO A 54 -22.80 -0.48 1.11
C PRO A 54 -21.50 0.21 0.73
N ALA A 55 -21.53 1.39 0.10
CA ALA A 55 -20.33 2.14 -0.25
C ALA A 55 -19.66 2.83 0.96
N THR A 56 -20.29 2.80 2.14
CA THR A 56 -19.72 3.36 3.38
C THR A 56 -19.21 2.23 4.28
N LEU A 57 -17.91 2.24 4.56
CA LEU A 57 -17.31 1.31 5.51
C LEU A 57 -17.53 1.83 6.94
N THR A 58 -17.94 0.95 7.85
CA THR A 58 -18.12 1.26 9.28
C THR A 58 -17.02 0.68 10.14
N ARG A 59 -16.37 -0.40 9.67
CA ARG A 59 -15.23 -1.01 10.34
C ARG A 59 -14.35 -1.71 9.32
N VAL A 60 -13.04 -1.56 9.50
CA VAL A 60 -12.04 -2.35 8.80
C VAL A 60 -11.09 -2.89 9.85
N ALA A 61 -10.91 -4.21 9.86
CA ALA A 61 -9.94 -4.86 10.70
C ALA A 61 -9.08 -5.83 9.88
N VAL A 62 -7.84 -6.02 10.32
CA VAL A 62 -6.95 -7.03 9.77
C VAL A 62 -6.47 -7.90 10.92
N SER A 63 -6.56 -9.20 10.75
CA SER A 63 -6.22 -10.18 11.77
C SER A 63 -5.29 -11.24 11.23
N SER A 64 -4.42 -11.73 12.08
CA SER A 64 -3.59 -12.92 11.89
C SER A 64 -3.45 -13.62 13.25
N PRO A 65 -2.81 -14.80 13.33
CA PRO A 65 -2.48 -15.40 14.62
C PRO A 65 -1.57 -14.52 15.51
N ARG A 66 -0.89 -13.51 14.94
CA ARG A 66 0.09 -12.67 15.64
C ARG A 66 -0.44 -11.29 16.03
N PHE A 67 -1.43 -10.78 15.32
CA PHE A 67 -1.94 -9.44 15.53
C PHE A 67 -3.41 -9.33 15.17
N ASN A 68 -4.08 -8.37 15.78
CA ASN A 68 -5.43 -7.98 15.42
C ASN A 68 -5.49 -6.45 15.46
N ILE A 69 -5.66 -5.85 14.30
CA ILE A 69 -5.66 -4.41 14.12
C ILE A 69 -7.02 -3.96 13.63
N VAL A 70 -7.50 -2.85 14.18
CA VAL A 70 -8.74 -2.21 13.78
C VAL A 70 -8.38 -0.80 13.36
N LEU A 71 -8.76 -0.41 12.14
CA LEU A 71 -8.55 0.96 11.69
C LEU A 71 -9.37 1.89 12.57
N ASN A 72 -8.73 2.96 13.05
CA ASN A 72 -9.41 3.94 13.89
C ASN A 72 -10.47 4.71 13.09
N GLU A 73 -11.38 5.36 13.81
CA GLU A 73 -12.49 6.10 13.21
C GLU A 73 -12.00 7.19 12.25
N CYS A 74 -10.86 7.81 12.55
CA CYS A 74 -10.33 8.83 11.66
C CYS A 74 -10.00 8.29 10.27
N ILE A 75 -9.31 7.14 10.17
CA ILE A 75 -9.04 6.51 8.86
C ILE A 75 -10.36 6.09 8.22
N VAL A 76 -11.23 5.40 8.95
CA VAL A 76 -12.51 4.89 8.43
C VAL A 76 -13.38 6.03 7.88
N SER A 77 -13.39 7.20 8.52
CA SER A 77 -14.13 8.39 8.08
C SER A 77 -13.69 8.92 6.71
N LYS A 78 -12.46 8.62 6.26
CA LYS A 78 -11.94 8.99 4.94
C LYS A 78 -12.36 7.99 3.85
N LEU A 79 -12.72 6.76 4.22
CA LEU A 79 -13.09 5.68 3.30
C LEU A 79 -14.56 5.82 2.87
N LYS A 80 -14.85 6.84 2.06
CA LYS A 80 -16.20 7.14 1.55
C LYS A 80 -16.37 6.66 0.11
N HIS A 81 -17.57 6.22 -0.22
CA HIS A 81 -17.95 5.81 -1.58
C HIS A 81 -17.10 4.65 -2.14
N ILE A 82 -16.74 3.69 -1.28
CA ILE A 82 -15.85 2.57 -1.63
C ILE A 82 -16.61 1.51 -2.40
N THR A 83 -16.25 1.35 -3.67
CA THR A 83 -16.86 0.37 -4.59
C THR A 83 -15.99 -0.86 -4.80
N HIS A 84 -14.68 -0.71 -4.69
CA HIS A 84 -13.72 -1.79 -4.90
C HIS A 84 -12.63 -1.77 -3.83
N ILE A 85 -12.20 -2.95 -3.42
CA ILE A 85 -11.16 -3.14 -2.42
C ILE A 85 -10.18 -4.17 -2.96
N GLN A 86 -8.90 -3.81 -2.95
CA GLN A 86 -7.82 -4.67 -3.40
C GLN A 86 -6.78 -4.79 -2.29
N ALA A 87 -6.13 -5.94 -2.21
CA ALA A 87 -4.96 -6.12 -1.37
C ALA A 87 -3.71 -6.34 -2.25
N SER A 88 -2.59 -5.78 -1.80
CA SER A 88 -1.26 -6.11 -2.32
C SER A 88 -0.29 -6.32 -1.18
N GLY A 89 0.90 -6.85 -1.45
CA GLY A 89 1.94 -6.96 -0.43
C GLY A 89 3.29 -7.36 -0.98
N SER A 90 4.30 -7.21 -0.14
CA SER A 90 5.69 -7.59 -0.44
C SER A 90 6.39 -8.08 0.82
N TRP A 91 7.29 -9.04 0.64
CA TRP A 91 8.05 -9.71 1.70
C TRP A 91 9.48 -10.07 1.26
N TYR A 92 9.95 -9.44 0.18
CA TYR A 92 11.28 -9.67 -0.41
C TYR A 92 12.29 -8.58 -0.03
N HIS A 93 11.97 -7.73 0.93
CA HIS A 93 12.85 -6.65 1.37
C HIS A 93 13.98 -7.19 2.25
N THR A 94 15.19 -6.68 2.04
CA THR A 94 16.28 -6.82 3.02
C THR A 94 15.85 -6.15 4.32
N ARG A 95 16.27 -6.71 5.46
CA ARG A 95 15.77 -6.34 6.81
C ARG A 95 15.93 -4.86 7.19
N GLY A 96 16.63 -4.04 6.40
CA GLY A 96 16.95 -2.64 6.72
C GLY A 96 15.96 -1.58 6.22
N ASP A 97 15.09 -1.86 5.25
CA ASP A 97 14.35 -0.79 4.55
C ASP A 97 12.85 -0.71 4.91
N THR A 98 12.12 -1.81 4.80
CA THR A 98 10.68 -1.86 5.06
C THR A 98 10.32 -3.28 5.49
N PRO A 99 9.60 -3.46 6.62
CA PRO A 99 9.21 -4.80 7.04
C PRO A 99 8.28 -5.42 5.98
N PRO A 100 8.22 -6.76 5.88
CA PRO A 100 7.19 -7.45 5.10
C PRO A 100 5.81 -6.86 5.41
N TYR A 101 5.07 -6.49 4.37
CA TYR A 101 3.82 -5.74 4.52
C TYR A 101 2.71 -6.26 3.61
N ALA A 102 1.49 -5.90 3.98
CA ALA A 102 0.35 -5.90 3.09
C ALA A 102 -0.33 -4.52 3.11
N THR A 103 -0.91 -4.16 1.98
CA THR A 103 -1.61 -2.90 1.75
C THR A 103 -3.02 -3.21 1.34
N LEU A 104 -3.99 -2.55 1.98
CA LEU A 104 -5.38 -2.52 1.51
C LEU A 104 -5.62 -1.21 0.79
N THR A 105 -6.09 -1.29 -0.45
CA THR A 105 -6.47 -0.15 -1.28
C THR A 105 -7.99 -0.13 -1.44
N PHE A 106 -8.59 0.97 -1.04
CA PHE A 106 -10.02 1.26 -1.07
C PHE A 106 -10.28 2.28 -2.18
N TYR A 107 -10.80 1.81 -3.30
CA TYR A 107 -11.12 2.65 -4.45
C TYR A 107 -12.48 3.30 -4.28
N SER A 108 -12.53 4.62 -4.48
CA SER A 108 -13.75 5.41 -4.44
C SER A 108 -14.28 5.69 -5.84
N GLY A 109 -15.60 5.68 -6.02
CA GLY A 109 -16.24 5.91 -7.32
C GLY A 109 -16.20 4.69 -8.25
N ALA A 110 -16.33 4.86 -9.56
CA ALA A 110 -16.29 3.73 -10.48
C ALA A 110 -14.83 3.25 -10.66
N TYR A 111 -14.50 2.07 -10.15
CA TYR A 111 -13.19 1.44 -10.35
C TYR A 111 -13.04 0.97 -11.80
N ASP A 112 -11.96 1.40 -12.46
CA ASP A 112 -11.57 0.91 -13.78
C ASP A 112 -10.10 0.45 -13.75
N PRO A 113 -9.82 -0.87 -13.88
CA PRO A 113 -8.44 -1.37 -13.84
C PRO A 113 -7.56 -0.85 -14.98
N ARG A 114 -8.15 -0.28 -16.05
CA ARG A 114 -7.42 0.32 -17.17
C ARG A 114 -7.09 1.79 -16.95
N ARG A 115 -7.73 2.43 -15.96
CA ARG A 115 -7.50 3.83 -15.64
C ARG A 115 -6.33 3.97 -14.65
N PRO A 116 -5.21 4.62 -15.02
CA PRO A 116 -4.10 4.83 -14.08
C PRO A 116 -4.46 5.81 -12.95
N THR A 117 -5.50 6.63 -13.14
CA THR A 117 -5.91 7.71 -12.25
C THR A 117 -7.16 7.39 -11.43
N ASN A 118 -7.31 6.14 -10.97
CA ASN A 118 -8.38 5.84 -10.01
C ASN A 118 -8.17 6.61 -8.70
N ASP A 119 -9.27 7.06 -8.10
CA ASP A 119 -9.27 7.65 -6.77
C ASP A 119 -9.25 6.54 -5.73
N TYR A 120 -8.35 6.65 -4.75
CA TYR A 120 -8.25 5.66 -3.68
C TYR A 120 -7.68 6.22 -2.39
N TYR A 121 -7.94 5.47 -1.32
CA TYR A 121 -7.15 5.49 -0.10
C TYR A 121 -6.47 4.14 0.05
N SER A 122 -5.26 4.09 0.57
CA SER A 122 -4.64 2.82 0.96
C SER A 122 -4.06 2.90 2.36
N VAL A 123 -3.99 1.75 3.02
CA VAL A 123 -3.40 1.57 4.34
C VAL A 123 -2.48 0.37 4.28
N THR A 124 -1.21 0.59 4.60
CA THR A 124 -0.16 -0.42 4.65
C THR A 124 0.11 -0.81 6.09
N PHE A 125 0.20 -2.10 6.36
CA PHE A 125 0.51 -2.65 7.68
C PHE A 125 1.59 -3.74 7.57
N SER A 126 2.37 -3.85 8.65
CA SER A 126 3.40 -4.88 8.80
C SER A 126 2.78 -6.27 9.00
N LEU A 127 3.28 -7.26 8.27
CA LEU A 127 2.93 -8.67 8.43
C LEU A 127 3.60 -9.32 9.65
N LEU A 128 4.55 -8.63 10.29
CA LEU A 128 5.24 -9.14 11.47
C LEU A 128 4.43 -8.92 12.75
N ASP A 129 3.88 -7.73 12.91
CA ASP A 129 3.29 -7.23 14.16
C ASP A 129 1.98 -6.43 13.96
N GLY A 130 1.51 -6.29 12.72
CA GLY A 130 0.29 -5.54 12.41
C GLY A 130 0.44 -4.03 12.46
N ARG A 131 1.62 -3.47 12.78
CA ARG A 131 1.77 -2.01 12.86
C ARG A 131 1.35 -1.34 11.56
N ILE A 132 0.50 -0.31 11.65
CA ILE A 132 0.15 0.53 10.52
C ILE A 132 1.38 1.35 10.16
N LEU A 133 1.87 1.18 8.93
CA LEU A 133 3.10 1.79 8.44
C LEU A 133 2.80 3.07 7.66
N MET A 134 1.81 3.05 6.78
CA MET A 134 1.59 4.17 5.86
C MET A 134 0.14 4.25 5.44
N GLY A 135 -0.34 5.48 5.22
CA GLY A 135 -1.57 5.77 4.52
C GLY A 135 -1.26 6.56 3.26
N GLN A 136 -1.92 6.23 2.16
CA GLN A 136 -1.84 7.00 0.92
C GLN A 136 -3.23 7.40 0.46
N ARG A 137 -3.32 8.55 -0.20
CA ARG A 137 -4.51 9.01 -0.90
C ARG A 137 -4.11 9.43 -2.30
N ALA A 138 -4.91 9.01 -3.27
CA ALA A 138 -4.85 9.45 -4.66
C ALA A 138 -6.21 10.00 -5.10
N TRP A 139 -6.20 11.08 -5.89
CA TRP A 139 -7.44 11.63 -6.45
C TRP A 139 -7.21 12.42 -7.73
N ASP A 140 -8.23 12.49 -8.57
CA ASP A 140 -8.29 13.31 -9.79
C ASP A 140 -9.02 14.64 -9.52
N PRO A 141 -8.34 15.80 -9.46
CA PRO A 141 -9.00 17.08 -9.19
C PRO A 141 -9.75 17.60 -10.42
N LEU A 142 -10.77 18.43 -10.20
CA LEU A 142 -11.50 19.15 -11.28
C LEU A 142 -10.58 19.98 -12.20
N MET A 143 -9.47 20.48 -11.66
CA MET A 143 -8.46 21.21 -12.42
C MET A 143 -7.06 20.72 -12.03
N GLY A 144 -6.24 20.44 -13.05
CA GLY A 144 -4.85 20.03 -12.91
C GLY A 144 -4.63 18.54 -13.10
N SER A 145 -3.46 18.05 -12.68
CA SER A 145 -3.08 16.65 -12.77
C SER A 145 -3.50 15.85 -11.52
N TRP A 146 -3.64 14.53 -11.70
CA TRP A 146 -3.85 13.55 -10.63
C TRP A 146 -2.92 13.81 -9.45
N ARG A 147 -3.42 13.72 -8.22
CA ARG A 147 -2.67 14.11 -7.02
C ARG A 147 -2.51 12.92 -6.10
N THR A 148 -1.39 12.93 -5.38
CA THR A 148 -1.12 11.95 -4.32
C THR A 148 -0.61 12.62 -3.05
N GLN A 149 -1.02 12.06 -1.93
CA GLN A 149 -0.54 12.41 -0.59
C GLN A 149 -0.29 11.14 0.21
N TYR A 150 0.61 11.22 1.19
CA TYR A 150 0.87 10.14 2.13
C TYR A 150 0.96 10.65 3.58
N ILE A 151 0.85 9.71 4.50
CA ILE A 151 1.02 9.91 5.95
C ILE A 151 1.68 8.65 6.53
N ASP A 152 2.60 8.83 7.47
CA ASP A 152 3.34 7.75 8.13
C ASP A 152 3.55 8.10 9.61
N PRO A 153 3.01 7.30 10.56
CA PRO A 153 2.09 6.20 10.34
C PRO A 153 0.64 6.66 10.09
N ALA A 154 -0.16 5.86 9.37
CA ALA A 154 -1.51 6.27 8.94
C ALA A 154 -2.50 6.51 10.09
N ASP A 155 -2.28 5.87 11.23
CA ASP A 155 -3.12 5.97 12.43
C ASP A 155 -3.12 7.39 13.02
N LYS A 156 -2.11 8.21 12.73
CA LYS A 156 -2.03 9.59 13.24
C LYS A 156 -3.02 10.53 12.57
N CYS A 157 -3.43 10.25 11.34
CA CYS A 157 -4.41 11.06 10.60
C CYS A 157 -4.10 12.56 10.42
N SER A 158 -2.97 13.03 10.94
CA SER A 158 -2.50 14.42 10.94
C SER A 158 -1.30 14.59 10.01
N HIS A 159 -1.22 15.72 9.31
CA HIS A 159 -0.06 16.12 8.49
C HIS A 159 0.21 15.27 7.24
N TRP A 160 -0.79 15.14 6.37
CA TRP A 160 -0.61 14.59 5.03
C TRP A 160 0.43 15.39 4.24
N ARG A 161 1.38 14.69 3.62
CA ARG A 161 2.44 15.28 2.82
C ARG A 161 2.15 15.03 1.35
N HIS A 162 2.30 16.06 0.51
CA HIS A 162 2.22 15.90 -0.93
C HIS A 162 3.37 15.02 -1.42
N LEU A 163 3.05 14.01 -2.23
CA LEU A 163 4.03 13.37 -3.06
C LEU A 163 4.27 14.29 -4.25
N GLY A 164 5.47 14.85 -4.34
CA GLY A 164 5.90 15.49 -5.59
C GLY A 164 5.86 14.42 -6.67
N MET A 165 4.92 14.52 -7.61
CA MET A 165 4.92 13.67 -8.79
C MET A 165 6.18 13.99 -9.59
N TRP A 166 7.15 13.09 -9.52
CA TRP A 166 8.18 13.04 -10.54
C TRP A 166 7.57 12.36 -11.77
N PRO A 167 7.91 12.79 -12.99
CA PRO A 167 7.31 12.29 -14.24
C PRO A 167 7.52 10.79 -14.49
N ASN A 168 8.30 10.12 -13.64
CA ASN A 168 8.63 8.71 -13.76
C ASN A 168 8.16 8.04 -12.46
N ASN A 169 7.22 7.10 -12.57
CA ASN A 169 6.53 6.34 -11.49
C ASN A 169 7.43 5.53 -10.53
N SER A 170 8.70 5.91 -10.37
CA SER A 170 9.63 5.30 -9.42
C SER A 170 9.40 5.90 -8.04
N PHE A 171 8.59 5.22 -7.25
CA PHE A 171 8.55 5.40 -5.80
C PHE A 171 9.98 5.23 -5.25
N LYS A 172 10.57 6.32 -4.77
CA LYS A 172 11.67 6.23 -3.78
C LYS A 172 11.06 6.68 -2.47
N PRO A 173 10.64 5.77 -1.58
CA PRO A 173 10.36 6.18 -0.21
C PRO A 173 11.66 6.82 0.27
N LYS A 174 11.58 7.97 0.94
CA LYS A 174 12.72 8.36 1.78
C LYS A 174 12.93 7.17 2.72
N PRO A 175 14.13 6.57 2.80
CA PRO A 175 14.37 5.47 3.72
C PRO A 175 13.85 5.90 5.08
N LEU A 176 13.07 5.02 5.71
CA LEU A 176 12.55 5.22 7.06
C LEU A 176 13.75 5.63 7.93
N ARG A 177 13.88 6.93 8.21
CA ARG A 177 14.95 7.43 9.07
C ARG A 177 14.60 6.98 10.47
N GLY A 178 15.25 5.92 10.91
CA GLY A 178 15.49 5.59 12.31
C GLY A 178 14.25 5.36 13.17
N SER A 179 14.07 4.12 13.59
CA SER A 179 13.79 3.85 15.00
C SER A 179 14.89 2.91 15.45
N ALA A 180 15.62 3.34 16.47
CA ALA A 180 16.85 2.76 17.00
C ALA A 180 16.75 1.27 17.32
#